data_AF-A0A250ITJ2-F1
#
_entry.id   AF-A0A250ITJ2-F1
#
_cell.length_a   1.000
_cell.length_b   1.000
_cell.length_c   1.000
_cell.angle_alpha   90.00
_cell.angle_beta   90.00
_cell.angle_gamma   90.00
#
_symmetry.space_group_name_H-M   'P 1'
#
loop_
_entity.id
_entity.type
_entity.pdbx_description
1 polymer ?
#
loop_
_entity_poly.entity_id
_entity_poly.type
_entity_poly.pdbx_seq_one_letter_code
_entity_poly.pdbx_strand_id
1 'polypeptide(L)'
;MNRVLSSLLGLCAALTTGCTIDAPDFTGKSCAAAADCPSSHSCVAARPGEGRTCELLQPPGVTPTEDGPVPTWCKDVQPILAASCVDSCHGEVTDGSGKTDFRLDRYETVGAVAGAKDRASRIQARAFELPSMPPSYYDVQPTEEQRAILDRWARGGAPFCDDVANPVDGGTPDSGTPDGGAPDSGR
;
A
#
# COMPACT_ATOMS: atom_id res chain seq x y z
N MET A 1 22.24 -34.77 -63.31
CA MET A 1 21.06 -33.88 -63.26
C MET A 1 20.25 -34.22 -62.01
N ASN A 2 20.01 -33.22 -61.16
CA ASN A 2 18.98 -33.12 -60.12
C ASN A 2 19.08 -34.05 -58.89
N ARG A 3 18.88 -33.61 -57.64
CA ARG A 3 18.56 -32.30 -57.03
C ARG A 3 18.96 -32.38 -55.55
N VAL A 4 19.62 -31.33 -55.07
CA VAL A 4 19.85 -31.02 -53.65
C VAL A 4 18.54 -30.47 -53.08
N LEU A 5 18.16 -30.83 -51.85
CA LEU A 5 17.27 -30.04 -50.97
C LEU A 5 17.35 -30.62 -49.54
N SER A 6 18.35 -30.17 -48.78
CA SER A 6 18.40 -30.32 -47.33
C SER A 6 17.49 -29.28 -46.69
N SER A 7 16.34 -29.69 -46.16
CA SER A 7 15.47 -28.83 -45.35
C SER A 7 16.03 -28.70 -43.93
N LEU A 8 16.69 -27.58 -43.67
CA LEU A 8 16.99 -27.08 -42.34
C LEU A 8 15.67 -26.62 -41.67
N LEU A 9 15.17 -27.38 -40.70
CA LEU A 9 14.18 -26.87 -39.75
C LEU A 9 14.91 -25.95 -38.77
N GLY A 10 14.73 -24.64 -38.97
CA GLY A 10 15.22 -23.58 -38.10
C GLY A 10 14.49 -23.60 -36.75
N LEU A 11 15.26 -23.80 -35.69
CA LEU A 11 14.86 -23.65 -34.31
C LEU A 11 14.78 -22.14 -33.99
N CYS A 12 13.61 -21.53 -34.11
CA CYS A 12 13.38 -20.17 -33.60
C CYS A 12 13.21 -20.22 -32.08
N ALA A 13 14.32 -20.15 -31.35
CA ALA A 13 14.31 -19.79 -29.94
C ALA A 13 13.97 -18.28 -29.84
N ALA A 14 12.72 -17.95 -29.59
CA ALA A 14 12.32 -16.61 -29.22
C ALA A 14 12.82 -16.34 -27.79
N LEU A 15 14.01 -15.75 -27.67
CA LEU A 15 14.46 -15.14 -26.42
C LEU A 15 13.63 -13.87 -26.21
N THR A 16 12.55 -13.97 -25.44
CA THR A 16 11.87 -12.80 -24.89
C THR A 16 12.80 -12.20 -23.84
N THR A 17 13.70 -11.31 -24.26
CA THR A 17 14.36 -10.37 -23.36
C THR A 17 13.29 -9.41 -22.86
N GLY A 18 12.66 -9.75 -21.73
CA GLY A 18 11.91 -8.79 -20.95
C GLY A 18 12.89 -7.74 -20.47
N CYS A 19 12.74 -6.49 -20.90
CA CYS A 19 13.39 -5.37 -20.24
C CYS A 19 12.77 -5.27 -18.84
N THR A 20 13.40 -5.85 -17.83
CA THR A 20 13.18 -5.39 -16.47
C THR A 20 13.70 -3.97 -16.42
N ILE A 21 12.80 -2.98 -16.38
CA ILE A 21 13.19 -1.65 -15.93
C ILE A 21 13.48 -1.82 -14.44
N ASP A 22 14.70 -2.25 -14.14
CA ASP A 22 15.28 -2.13 -12.82
C ASP A 22 15.50 -0.63 -12.65
N ALA A 23 14.47 0.07 -12.16
CA ALA A 23 14.68 1.43 -11.69
C ALA A 23 15.66 1.27 -10.52
N PRO A 24 16.90 1.78 -10.62
CA PRO A 24 17.85 1.58 -9.55
C PRO A 24 17.24 2.16 -8.28
N ASP A 25 16.94 1.31 -7.30
CA ASP A 25 16.45 1.77 -6.03
C ASP A 25 17.59 2.58 -5.39
N PHE A 26 17.32 3.87 -5.13
CA PHE A 26 18.26 4.76 -4.46
C PHE A 26 17.97 4.86 -2.97
N THR A 27 16.91 4.21 -2.50
CA THR A 27 16.54 4.14 -1.08
C THR A 27 17.66 3.48 -0.28
N GLY A 28 18.08 4.09 0.82
CA GLY A 28 19.15 3.57 1.68
C GLY A 28 20.58 3.76 1.14
N LYS A 29 20.78 4.37 -0.02
CA LYS A 29 22.14 4.70 -0.51
C LYS A 29 22.72 5.87 0.26
N SER A 30 23.98 5.75 0.67
CA SER A 30 24.69 6.81 1.39
C SER A 30 24.79 8.10 0.58
N CYS A 31 24.54 9.23 1.22
CA CYS A 31 24.66 10.56 0.62
C CYS A 31 25.37 11.52 1.58
N ALA A 32 26.00 12.56 1.05
CA ALA A 32 26.55 13.65 1.84
C ALA A 32 25.67 14.92 1.73
N ALA A 33 25.07 15.13 0.56
CA ALA A 33 24.21 16.27 0.24
C ALA A 33 22.99 15.84 -0.58
N ALA A 34 21.98 16.71 -0.65
CA ALA A 34 20.75 16.46 -1.42
C ALA A 34 21.03 16.20 -2.91
N ALA A 35 22.09 16.80 -3.48
CA ALA A 35 22.48 16.61 -4.88
C ALA A 35 23.02 15.21 -5.19
N ASP A 36 23.35 14.41 -4.17
CA ASP A 36 23.79 13.02 -4.34
C ASP A 36 22.61 12.06 -4.56
N CYS A 37 21.39 12.55 -4.34
CA CYS A 37 20.15 11.81 -4.51
C CYS A 37 19.45 12.20 -5.82
N PRO A 38 18.77 11.26 -6.49
CA PRO A 38 17.88 11.60 -7.61
C PRO A 38 16.74 12.52 -7.14
N SER A 39 16.09 13.20 -8.07
CA SER A 39 15.05 14.21 -7.77
C SER A 39 13.81 13.67 -7.04
N SER A 40 13.64 12.35 -6.96
CA SER A 40 12.59 11.67 -6.19
C SER A 40 12.98 11.39 -4.72
N HIS A 41 14.21 11.71 -4.31
CA HIS A 41 14.76 11.37 -2.99
C HIS A 41 15.37 12.59 -2.30
N SER A 42 15.40 12.56 -0.98
CA SER A 42 16.08 13.52 -0.11
C SER A 42 17.17 12.84 0.70
N CYS A 43 18.33 13.49 0.80
CA CYS A 43 19.40 13.02 1.67
C CYS A 43 19.04 13.32 3.13
N VAL A 44 18.66 12.31 3.92
CA VAL A 44 18.23 12.44 5.33
C VAL A 44 19.09 11.56 6.24
N ALA A 45 19.09 11.83 7.55
CA ALA A 45 19.84 10.99 8.49
C ALA A 45 19.15 9.63 8.66
N ALA A 46 19.88 8.54 8.44
CA ALA A 46 19.32 7.19 8.55
C ALA A 46 18.99 6.83 10.00
N ARG A 47 19.92 7.09 10.91
CA ARG A 47 19.79 7.03 12.38
C ARG A 47 20.79 7.98 13.05
N PRO A 48 20.62 8.35 14.33
CA PRO A 48 21.60 9.16 15.05
C PRO A 48 22.98 8.50 15.04
N GLY A 49 23.94 9.11 14.34
CA GLY A 49 25.33 8.63 14.27
C GLY A 49 25.65 7.66 13.12
N GLU A 50 24.68 7.28 12.29
CA GLU A 50 24.84 6.23 11.25
C GLU A 50 24.97 6.78 9.82
N GLY A 51 25.24 8.09 9.69
CA GLY A 51 25.36 8.77 8.39
C GLY A 51 24.00 9.16 7.79
N ARG A 52 24.01 9.49 6.49
CA ARG A 52 22.82 9.95 5.76
C ARG A 52 22.56 9.05 4.56
N THR A 53 21.28 8.84 4.25
CA THR A 53 20.82 8.04 3.12
C THR A 53 19.82 8.81 2.26
N CYS A 54 19.76 8.48 0.98
CA CYS A 54 18.71 8.95 0.08
C CYS A 54 17.41 8.21 0.42
N GLU A 55 16.41 8.93 0.91
CA GLU A 55 15.08 8.40 1.18
C GLU A 55 14.07 9.05 0.23
N LEU A 56 13.02 8.32 -0.16
CA LEU A 56 11.97 8.87 -1.01
C LEU A 56 11.40 10.15 -0.39
N LEU A 57 11.18 11.16 -1.23
CA LEU A 57 10.49 12.40 -0.86
C LEU A 57 9.07 12.06 -0.40
N GLN A 58 8.92 11.77 0.89
CA GLN A 58 7.62 11.70 1.52
C GLN A 58 7.08 13.12 1.60
N PRO A 59 5.80 13.37 1.26
CA PRO A 59 5.21 14.70 1.40
C PRO A 59 5.44 15.21 2.83
N PRO A 60 5.94 16.44 3.01
CA PRO A 60 6.25 16.97 4.33
C PRO A 60 4.98 16.99 5.17
N GLY A 61 4.98 16.24 6.29
CA GLY A 61 3.83 16.12 7.20
C GLY A 61 3.45 14.67 7.52
N VAL A 62 3.77 13.71 6.65
CA VAL A 62 3.46 12.31 6.89
C VAL A 62 4.64 11.65 7.62
N THR A 63 4.61 11.65 8.95
CA THR A 63 5.23 10.54 9.67
C THR A 63 4.24 9.38 9.55
N PRO A 64 4.61 8.22 8.98
CA PRO A 64 3.81 7.02 9.12
C PRO A 64 3.94 6.66 10.59
N THR A 65 3.04 7.18 11.42
CA THR A 65 2.80 6.58 12.73
C THR A 65 2.04 5.30 12.44
N GLU A 66 2.77 4.27 12.05
CA GLU A 66 2.31 2.88 12.04
C GLU A 66 2.00 2.39 13.48
N ASP A 67 2.26 3.21 14.50
CA ASP A 67 2.17 2.85 15.92
C ASP A 67 0.77 3.05 16.55
N GLY A 68 -0.25 3.33 15.73
CA GLY A 68 -1.63 3.52 16.19
C GLY A 68 -2.47 2.25 16.09
N PRO A 69 -3.51 2.07 16.93
CA PRO A 69 -4.49 1.01 16.72
C PRO A 69 -5.11 1.13 15.32
N VAL A 70 -5.42 -0.02 14.70
CA VAL A 70 -6.10 -0.05 13.41
C VAL A 70 -7.44 0.69 13.57
N PRO A 71 -7.72 1.73 12.76
CA PRO A 71 -8.99 2.43 12.84
C PRO A 71 -10.16 1.51 12.50
N THR A 72 -11.35 1.81 12.99
CA THR A 72 -12.56 1.00 12.82
C THR A 72 -13.60 1.74 12.01
N TRP A 73 -14.47 0.98 11.34
CA TRP A 73 -15.54 1.58 10.53
C TRP A 73 -16.36 2.63 11.30
N CYS A 74 -16.88 2.24 12.46
CA CYS A 74 -17.96 2.99 13.12
C CYS A 74 -17.47 4.28 13.79
N LYS A 75 -16.26 4.26 14.35
CA LYS A 75 -15.70 5.42 15.05
C LYS A 75 -14.89 6.32 14.13
N ASP A 76 -14.09 5.73 13.25
CA ASP A 76 -13.00 6.46 12.61
C ASP A 76 -13.27 6.73 11.13
N VAL A 77 -13.82 5.75 10.40
CA VAL A 77 -13.93 5.82 8.93
C VAL A 77 -15.26 6.35 8.45
N GLN A 78 -16.37 5.87 9.00
CA GLN A 78 -17.71 6.27 8.60
C GLN A 78 -17.90 7.80 8.67
N PRO A 79 -17.44 8.52 9.72
CA PRO A 79 -17.58 9.97 9.75
C PRO A 79 -16.82 10.69 8.63
N ILE A 80 -15.65 10.18 8.25
CA ILE A 80 -14.83 10.74 7.16
C ILE A 80 -15.54 10.54 5.81
N LEU A 81 -15.98 9.32 5.53
CA LEU A 81 -16.67 9.01 4.27
C LEU A 81 -18.00 9.75 4.17
N ALA A 82 -18.76 9.85 5.27
CA ALA A 82 -20.01 10.58 5.32
C ALA A 82 -19.83 12.07 4.99
N ALA A 83 -18.78 12.70 5.53
CA ALA A 83 -18.52 14.13 5.32
C ALA A 83 -18.02 14.45 3.91
N SER A 84 -17.15 13.60 3.35
CA SER A 84 -16.41 13.96 2.13
C SER A 84 -16.79 13.16 0.90
N CYS A 85 -17.40 11.99 1.03
CA CYS A 85 -17.55 11.03 -0.08
C CYS A 85 -19.00 10.67 -0.40
N VAL A 86 -19.88 10.66 0.62
CA VAL A 86 -21.23 10.12 0.50
C VAL A 86 -22.13 11.08 -0.27
N ASP A 87 -22.48 12.23 0.32
CA ASP A 87 -23.43 13.24 -0.18
C ASP A 87 -24.22 12.84 -1.46
N SER A 88 -23.94 13.49 -2.59
CA SER A 88 -24.58 13.27 -3.88
C SER A 88 -23.79 12.29 -4.76
N CYS A 89 -22.74 11.65 -4.23
CA CYS A 89 -21.77 10.89 -5.03
C CYS A 89 -21.82 9.39 -4.74
N HIS A 90 -21.57 8.98 -3.51
CA HIS A 90 -21.41 7.57 -3.13
C HIS A 90 -22.32 7.13 -1.99
N GLY A 91 -23.47 7.79 -1.84
CA GLY A 91 -24.53 7.43 -0.89
C GLY A 91 -25.74 6.77 -1.54
N GLU A 92 -26.91 6.93 -0.92
CA GLU A 92 -28.20 6.60 -1.54
C GLU A 92 -28.42 7.41 -2.84
N VAL A 93 -27.99 8.67 -2.82
CA VAL A 93 -28.08 9.59 -3.95
C VAL A 93 -26.73 9.61 -4.66
N THR A 94 -26.74 9.48 -5.98
CA THR A 94 -25.53 9.31 -6.80
C THR A 94 -25.45 10.30 -7.96
N ASP A 95 -26.26 11.35 -7.99
CA ASP A 95 -26.36 12.29 -9.12
C ASP A 95 -25.01 12.95 -9.49
N GLY A 96 -24.14 13.15 -8.50
CA GLY A 96 -22.80 13.73 -8.66
C GLY A 96 -21.74 12.77 -9.21
N SER A 97 -21.94 11.45 -9.15
CA SER A 97 -20.95 10.45 -9.61
C SER A 97 -21.47 9.48 -10.67
N GLY A 98 -22.79 9.25 -10.72
CA GLY A 98 -23.45 8.21 -11.48
C GLY A 98 -23.08 6.78 -11.06
N LYS A 99 -22.42 6.58 -9.91
CA LYS A 99 -21.96 5.28 -9.41
C LYS A 99 -22.98 4.64 -8.48
N THR A 100 -23.73 3.71 -9.03
CA THR A 100 -24.80 2.97 -8.31
C THR A 100 -24.38 1.57 -7.88
N ASP A 101 -23.19 1.10 -8.28
CA ASP A 101 -22.69 -0.25 -8.00
C ASP A 101 -22.08 -0.41 -6.60
N PHE A 102 -21.92 0.69 -5.86
CA PHE A 102 -21.44 0.67 -4.48
C PHE A 102 -21.91 1.88 -3.69
N ARG A 103 -21.87 1.73 -2.37
CA ARG A 103 -22.27 2.74 -1.40
C ARG A 103 -21.28 2.82 -0.26
N LEU A 104 -20.82 4.03 0.03
CA LEU A 104 -19.86 4.34 1.09
C LEU A 104 -20.54 4.80 2.39
N ASP A 105 -21.86 4.91 2.43
CA ASP A 105 -22.63 5.12 3.66
C ASP A 105 -22.99 3.80 4.38
N ARG A 106 -22.65 2.66 3.78
CA ARG A 106 -22.89 1.31 4.29
C ARG A 106 -21.57 0.55 4.40
N TYR A 107 -21.39 -0.19 5.49
CA TYR A 107 -20.21 -1.03 5.66
C TYR A 107 -20.28 -2.29 4.79
N GLU A 108 -21.36 -3.06 4.96
CA GLU A 108 -21.59 -4.32 4.25
C GLU A 108 -22.21 -4.14 2.87
N THR A 109 -21.95 -5.13 2.02
CA THR A 109 -22.62 -5.29 0.73
C THR A 109 -24.08 -5.70 0.94
N VAL A 110 -24.98 -5.02 0.23
CA VAL A 110 -26.42 -5.29 0.29
C VAL A 110 -26.91 -5.64 -1.12
N GLY A 111 -27.27 -6.92 -1.31
CA GLY A 111 -27.63 -7.43 -2.63
C GLY A 111 -26.44 -7.32 -3.59
N ALA A 112 -26.61 -6.59 -4.69
CA ALA A 112 -25.57 -6.36 -5.71
C ALA A 112 -24.78 -5.06 -5.50
N VAL A 113 -25.09 -4.27 -4.46
CA VAL A 113 -24.47 -2.97 -4.20
C VAL A 113 -23.37 -3.15 -3.16
N ALA A 114 -22.12 -2.95 -3.58
CA ALA A 114 -20.97 -3.15 -2.71
C ALA A 114 -20.92 -2.13 -1.57
N GLY A 115 -20.61 -2.58 -0.36
CA GLY A 115 -20.37 -1.71 0.79
C GLY A 115 -18.95 -1.14 0.82
N ALA A 116 -18.68 -0.28 1.78
CA ALA A 116 -17.36 0.32 1.96
C ALA A 116 -16.26 -0.71 2.23
N LYS A 117 -16.57 -1.81 2.93
CA LYS A 117 -15.62 -2.91 3.19
C LYS A 117 -15.07 -3.48 1.88
N ASP A 118 -15.94 -3.83 0.95
CA ASP A 118 -15.58 -4.36 -0.37
C ASP A 118 -14.93 -3.33 -1.29
N ARG A 119 -14.95 -2.04 -0.89
CA ARG A 119 -14.30 -0.94 -1.58
C ARG A 119 -13.07 -0.40 -0.85
N ALA A 120 -12.64 -1.01 0.26
CA ALA A 120 -11.57 -0.49 1.10
C ALA A 120 -10.26 -0.24 0.33
N SER A 121 -9.82 -1.20 -0.51
CA SER A 121 -8.63 -1.02 -1.36
C SER A 121 -8.79 0.10 -2.38
N ARG A 122 -10.01 0.28 -2.92
CA ARG A 122 -10.30 1.37 -3.86
C ARG A 122 -10.35 2.72 -3.15
N ILE A 123 -10.85 2.77 -1.93
CA ILE A 123 -10.84 3.96 -1.08
C ILE A 123 -9.39 4.36 -0.80
N GLN A 124 -8.53 3.43 -0.36
CA GLN A 124 -7.10 3.68 -0.16
C GLN A 124 -6.44 4.27 -1.41
N ALA A 125 -6.58 3.60 -2.55
CA ALA A 125 -5.94 4.03 -3.80
C ALA A 125 -6.39 5.43 -4.24
N ARG A 126 -7.64 5.81 -3.98
CA ARG A 126 -8.23 7.06 -4.50
C ARG A 126 -8.24 8.20 -3.49
N ALA A 127 -8.24 7.91 -2.19
CA ALA A 127 -8.25 8.91 -1.13
C ALA A 127 -6.85 9.15 -0.54
N PHE A 128 -5.94 8.18 -0.58
CA PHE A 128 -4.61 8.30 0.02
C PHE A 128 -3.47 8.27 -1.00
N GLU A 129 -3.41 7.26 -1.87
CA GLU A 129 -2.26 7.08 -2.78
C GLU A 129 -2.22 8.12 -3.91
N LEU A 130 -3.35 8.35 -4.59
CA LEU A 130 -3.46 9.27 -5.74
C LEU A 130 -4.32 10.52 -5.47
N PRO A 131 -4.56 10.87 -4.19
CA PRO A 131 -5.74 11.61 -3.67
C PRO A 131 -6.68 12.24 -4.72
N SER A 132 -7.29 11.39 -5.54
CA SER A 132 -8.14 11.76 -6.68
C SER A 132 -9.62 11.80 -6.34
N MET A 133 -9.97 11.32 -5.14
CA MET A 133 -11.29 11.36 -4.55
C MET A 133 -11.22 12.01 -3.16
N PRO A 134 -12.18 12.89 -2.83
CA PRO A 134 -13.18 13.47 -3.74
C PRO A 134 -12.54 14.28 -4.87
N PRO A 135 -13.23 14.55 -5.99
CA PRO A 135 -12.68 15.39 -7.06
C PRO A 135 -12.27 16.76 -6.52
N SER A 136 -11.20 17.35 -7.05
CA SER A 136 -10.61 18.59 -6.50
C SER A 136 -11.54 19.81 -6.55
N TYR A 137 -12.62 19.76 -7.33
CA TYR A 137 -13.65 20.79 -7.37
C TYR A 137 -14.69 20.65 -6.25
N TYR A 138 -14.66 19.56 -5.47
CA TYR A 138 -15.55 19.36 -4.33
C TYR A 138 -14.94 20.01 -3.09
N ASP A 139 -15.70 20.87 -2.43
CA ASP A 139 -15.17 21.73 -1.36
C ASP A 139 -14.78 20.93 -0.09
N VAL A 140 -15.50 19.84 0.21
CA VAL A 140 -15.29 19.07 1.44
C VAL A 140 -14.29 17.94 1.20
N GLN A 141 -13.01 18.30 1.21
CA GLN A 141 -11.88 17.36 1.08
C GLN A 141 -11.50 16.76 2.46
N PRO A 142 -11.15 15.46 2.53
CA PRO A 142 -10.52 14.90 3.71
C PRO A 142 -9.14 15.55 3.96
N THR A 143 -8.83 15.81 5.24
CA THR A 143 -7.48 16.25 5.66
C THR A 143 -6.45 15.15 5.47
N GLU A 144 -5.17 15.48 5.56
CA GLU A 144 -4.08 14.49 5.48
C GLU A 144 -4.21 13.41 6.56
N GLU A 145 -4.56 13.79 7.79
CA GLU A 145 -4.78 12.85 8.90
C GLU A 145 -5.96 11.91 8.64
N GLN A 146 -7.04 12.45 8.07
CA GLN A 146 -8.20 11.65 7.69
C GLN A 146 -7.86 10.66 6.57
N ARG A 147 -7.05 11.07 5.58
CA ARG A 147 -6.57 10.17 4.53
C ARG A 147 -5.69 9.07 5.11
N ALA A 148 -4.84 9.37 6.09
CA ALA A 148 -4.04 8.38 6.79
C ALA A 148 -4.89 7.38 7.60
N ILE A 149 -6.03 7.82 8.17
CA ILE A 149 -7.01 6.92 8.81
C ILE A 149 -7.60 5.94 7.79
N LEU A 150 -8.03 6.44 6.62
CA LEU A 150 -8.58 5.60 5.55
C LEU A 150 -7.57 4.56 5.04
N ASP A 151 -6.31 4.97 4.90
CA ASP A 151 -5.21 4.09 4.52
C ASP A 151 -4.96 2.99 5.56
N ARG A 152 -4.79 3.34 6.84
CA ARG A 152 -4.58 2.33 7.90
C ARG A 152 -5.76 1.38 8.05
N TRP A 153 -6.99 1.86 7.93
CA TRP A 153 -8.17 1.00 7.98
C TRP A 153 -8.18 0.00 6.82
N ALA A 154 -7.91 0.45 5.59
CA ALA A 154 -7.87 -0.42 4.43
C ALA A 154 -6.74 -1.47 4.53
N ARG A 155 -5.53 -1.05 4.92
CA ARG A 155 -4.38 -1.95 5.14
C ARG A 155 -4.62 -2.93 6.30
N GLY A 156 -5.35 -2.51 7.32
CA GLY A 156 -5.73 -3.32 8.48
C GLY A 156 -6.89 -4.30 8.22
N GLY A 157 -7.30 -4.50 6.97
CA GLY A 157 -8.36 -5.45 6.62
C GLY A 157 -9.78 -4.90 6.81
N ALA A 158 -9.91 -3.56 6.92
CA ALA A 158 -11.17 -2.85 7.02
C ALA A 158 -12.07 -3.33 8.18
N PRO A 159 -11.59 -3.38 9.43
CA PRO A 159 -12.38 -3.89 10.56
C PRO A 159 -13.68 -3.10 10.75
N PHE A 160 -14.74 -3.80 11.15
CA PHE A 160 -15.96 -3.17 11.64
C PHE A 160 -15.74 -2.61 13.06
N CYS A 161 -16.82 -2.14 13.72
CA CYS A 161 -16.77 -1.39 14.98
C CYS A 161 -15.75 -1.91 16.00
N ASP A 162 -15.94 -3.11 16.54
CA ASP A 162 -15.13 -3.64 17.65
C ASP A 162 -14.25 -4.82 17.21
N ASP A 163 -14.05 -4.99 15.89
CA ASP A 163 -13.34 -6.14 15.30
C ASP A 163 -11.83 -6.12 15.54
N VAL A 164 -11.30 -5.04 16.12
CA VAL A 164 -9.89 -4.91 16.50
C VAL A 164 -9.60 -5.62 17.82
N ALA A 165 -9.68 -6.95 17.80
CA ALA A 165 -9.14 -7.81 18.85
C ALA A 165 -7.73 -8.29 18.46
N ASN A 166 -6.74 -7.69 19.12
CA ASN A 166 -5.31 -8.00 19.18
C ASN A 166 -4.44 -7.41 18.05
N PRO A 167 -3.39 -6.64 18.40
CA PRO A 167 -2.28 -6.37 17.49
C PRO A 167 -1.67 -7.70 17.09
N VAL A 168 -1.49 -7.94 15.80
CA VAL A 168 -0.57 -8.97 15.34
C VAL A 168 0.83 -8.54 15.76
N ASP A 169 1.33 -9.14 16.84
CA ASP A 169 2.71 -8.99 17.28
C ASP A 169 3.62 -9.27 16.08
N GLY A 170 4.39 -8.25 15.68
CA GLY A 170 5.43 -8.37 14.68
C GLY A 170 6.34 -9.52 15.06
N GLY A 171 6.24 -10.61 14.30
CA GLY A 171 7.01 -11.82 14.53
C GLY A 171 8.49 -11.50 14.66
N THR A 172 9.02 -11.62 15.87
CA THR A 172 10.47 -11.63 16.09
C THR A 172 11.01 -12.89 15.41
N PRO A 173 12.03 -12.81 14.54
CA PRO A 173 12.65 -14.02 14.01
C PRO A 173 13.28 -14.79 15.17
N ASP A 174 12.85 -16.04 15.31
CA ASP A 174 13.39 -17.00 16.28
C ASP A 174 14.90 -17.13 16.05
N SER A 175 15.67 -16.48 16.91
CA SER A 175 17.13 -16.57 16.90
C SER A 175 17.47 -17.92 17.53
N GLY A 176 17.51 -18.95 16.68
CA GLY A 176 17.80 -20.32 17.09
C GLY A 176 19.00 -20.37 18.03
N THR A 177 18.78 -20.91 19.23
CA THR A 177 19.84 -21.27 20.17
C THR A 177 20.43 -22.61 19.72
N PRO A 178 21.74 -22.72 19.44
CA PRO A 178 22.39 -23.99 19.21
C PRO A 178 23.09 -24.46 20.47
N ASP A 179 22.45 -25.33 21.25
CA ASP A 179 23.11 -26.10 22.30
C ASP A 179 22.91 -27.58 21.93
N GLY A 180 23.92 -28.39 21.63
CA GLY A 180 25.24 -28.48 22.21
C GLY A 180 25.43 -29.97 22.49
N GLY A 181 26.18 -30.67 21.64
CA GLY A 181 26.32 -32.12 21.70
C GLY A 181 26.89 -32.61 23.04
N ALA A 182 26.35 -33.71 23.55
CA ALA A 182 26.97 -34.47 24.64
C ALA A 182 27.76 -35.65 24.04
N PRO A 183 29.03 -35.87 24.45
CA PRO A 183 29.80 -37.00 23.97
C PRO A 183 29.44 -38.30 24.69
N ASP A 184 29.56 -39.37 23.91
CA ASP A 184 29.67 -40.77 24.30
C ASP A 184 30.51 -40.99 25.58
N SER A 185 29.96 -41.76 26.51
CA SER A 185 30.78 -42.53 27.45
C SER A 185 30.08 -43.85 27.80
N GLY A 186 30.48 -44.89 27.08
CA GLY A 186 30.11 -46.27 27.37
C GLY A 186 30.58 -46.77 28.74
N ARG A 187 29.82 -47.72 29.27
CA ARG A 187 30.32 -48.85 30.05
C ARG A 187 29.33 -50.02 29.99
#